data_AF-A0A1I8GSD4-F1
#
_entry.id   AF-A0A1I8GSD4-F1
#
_cell.length_a   1.000
_cell.length_b   1.000
_cell.length_c   1.000
_cell.angle_alpha   90.00
_cell.angle_beta   90.00
_cell.angle_gamma   90.00
#
_symmetry.space_group_name_H-M   'P 1'
#
loop_
_entity.id
_entity.type
_entity.pdbx_description
1 polymer ?
#
loop_
_entity_poly.entity_id
_entity_poly.type
_entity_poly.pdbx_seq_one_letter_code
_entity_poly.pdbx_strand_id
1 'polypeptide(L)'
;SNISAEDKAKFGQYCQKPTGRIWFARCVEAQRGRAERVEEDCFFAIVQALAIALYECNEADDWKTASTLMNIAARSTNSISIIFVKDQPIWQSLRFWNAAFINSIHIDKQSRDGYEVVRRDGAQHTGHMTMGQLNTFISNMKSFDLSREMIREFVRKQCEFLHLPSDTENLIQNFR
;
A
#
# COMPACT_ATOMS: atom_id res chain seq x y z
N SER A 1 -9.06 -24.05 -13.61
CA SER A 1 -9.52 -24.82 -12.43
C SER A 1 -10.37 -23.93 -11.53
N ASN A 2 -11.61 -24.32 -11.24
CA ASN A 2 -12.56 -23.47 -10.53
C ASN A 2 -12.45 -23.68 -9.02
N ILE A 3 -12.03 -22.65 -8.27
CA ILE A 3 -11.92 -22.71 -6.80
C ILE A 3 -13.32 -22.82 -6.19
N SER A 4 -13.56 -23.85 -5.36
CA SER A 4 -14.89 -24.07 -4.78
C SER A 4 -15.25 -22.98 -3.76
N ALA A 5 -16.55 -22.81 -3.48
CA ALA A 5 -17.01 -21.89 -2.44
C ALA A 5 -16.45 -22.29 -1.05
N GLU A 6 -16.27 -23.59 -0.81
CA GLU A 6 -15.67 -24.11 0.42
C GLU A 6 -14.19 -23.71 0.55
N ASP A 7 -13.43 -23.78 -0.54
CA ASP A 7 -12.03 -23.36 -0.55
C ASP A 7 -11.87 -21.87 -0.28
N LYS A 8 -12.78 -21.04 -0.84
CA LYS A 8 -12.83 -19.60 -0.54
C LYS A 8 -13.13 -19.32 0.92
N ALA A 9 -14.07 -20.07 1.52
CA ALA A 9 -14.40 -19.94 2.94
C ALA A 9 -13.22 -20.35 3.84
N LYS A 10 -12.55 -21.47 3.53
CA LYS A 10 -11.34 -21.91 4.24
C LYS A 10 -10.22 -20.88 4.14
N PHE A 11 -10.01 -20.30 2.96
CA PHE A 11 -9.04 -19.24 2.76
C PHE A 11 -9.38 -17.99 3.59
N GLY A 12 -10.65 -17.56 3.62
CA GLY A 12 -11.11 -16.47 4.48
C GLY A 12 -10.80 -16.71 5.96
N GLN A 13 -11.17 -17.88 6.49
CA GLN A 13 -10.83 -18.28 7.86
C GLN A 13 -9.33 -18.27 8.13
N TYR A 14 -8.52 -18.63 7.13
CA TYR A 14 -7.07 -18.57 7.27
C TYR A 14 -6.56 -17.12 7.33
N CYS A 15 -7.12 -16.22 6.50
CA CYS A 15 -6.79 -14.80 6.47
C CYS A 15 -7.24 -14.01 7.72
N GLN A 16 -8.16 -14.53 8.53
CA GLN A 16 -8.46 -13.95 9.85
C GLN A 16 -7.20 -13.92 10.75
N LYS A 17 -6.24 -14.83 10.51
CA LYS A 17 -4.97 -14.87 11.23
C LYS A 17 -3.90 -14.05 10.50
N PRO A 18 -3.02 -13.31 11.22
CA PRO A 18 -1.89 -12.61 10.61
C PRO A 18 -1.00 -13.51 9.74
N THR A 19 -0.78 -14.75 10.18
CA THR A 19 0.01 -15.74 9.42
C THR A 19 -0.59 -16.04 8.05
N GLY A 20 -1.91 -16.07 7.93
CA GLY A 20 -2.59 -16.33 6.66
C GLY A 20 -2.44 -15.18 5.67
N ARG A 21 -2.64 -13.94 6.14
CA ARG A 21 -2.48 -12.74 5.31
C ARG A 21 -1.04 -12.58 4.83
N ILE A 22 -0.07 -12.74 5.74
CA ILE A 22 1.36 -12.65 5.42
C ILE A 22 1.75 -13.76 4.44
N TRP A 23 1.28 -14.99 4.65
CA TRP A 23 1.53 -16.10 3.74
C TRP A 23 1.02 -15.78 2.32
N PHE A 24 -0.22 -15.28 2.21
CA PHE A 24 -0.78 -14.92 0.93
C PHE A 24 0.02 -13.81 0.24
N ALA A 25 0.36 -12.73 0.96
CA ALA A 25 1.18 -11.64 0.41
C ALA A 25 2.53 -12.13 -0.12
N ARG A 26 3.19 -13.05 0.60
CA ARG A 26 4.44 -13.69 0.15
C ARG A 26 4.24 -14.54 -1.10
N CYS A 27 3.15 -15.28 -1.19
CA CYS A 27 2.82 -16.08 -2.37
C CYS A 27 2.62 -15.19 -3.61
N VAL A 28 1.83 -14.12 -3.50
CA VAL A 28 1.61 -13.19 -4.63
C VAL A 28 2.92 -12.51 -5.04
N GLU A 29 3.72 -12.04 -4.09
CA GLU A 29 5.04 -11.45 -4.36
C GLU A 29 5.97 -12.44 -5.06
N ALA A 30 6.03 -13.69 -4.60
CA ALA A 30 6.88 -14.72 -5.19
C ALA A 30 6.48 -15.09 -6.62
N GLN A 31 5.19 -14.95 -6.96
CA GLN A 31 4.72 -15.18 -8.32
C GLN A 31 4.93 -13.97 -9.25
N ARG A 32 5.20 -12.79 -8.68
CA ARG A 32 5.47 -11.57 -9.45
C ARG A 32 6.70 -11.79 -10.34
N GLY A 33 6.52 -11.65 -11.65
CA GLY A 33 7.58 -11.80 -12.65
C GLY A 33 7.94 -13.24 -13.03
N ARG A 34 7.27 -14.27 -12.47
CA ARG A 34 7.48 -15.67 -12.87
C ARG A 34 6.63 -16.10 -14.07
N ALA A 35 5.43 -15.54 -14.17
CA ALA A 35 4.51 -15.83 -15.26
C ALA A 35 4.33 -14.56 -16.11
N GLU A 36 4.65 -14.65 -17.41
CA GLU A 36 4.40 -13.57 -18.37
C GLU A 36 2.89 -13.37 -18.60
N ARG A 37 2.11 -14.45 -18.48
CA ARG A 37 0.65 -14.47 -18.58
C ARG A 37 0.05 -15.47 -17.60
N VAL A 38 -1.09 -15.12 -17.04
CA VAL A 38 -1.89 -15.99 -16.17
C VAL A 38 -3.19 -16.27 -16.91
N GLU A 39 -3.67 -17.52 -16.87
CA GLU A 39 -5.01 -17.86 -17.40
C GLU A 39 -6.09 -17.03 -16.71
N GLU A 40 -7.16 -16.69 -17.44
CA GLU A 40 -8.23 -15.81 -16.96
C GLU A 40 -8.88 -16.30 -15.65
N ASP A 41 -9.19 -17.59 -15.54
CA ASP A 41 -9.72 -18.22 -14.32
C ASP A 41 -8.77 -18.04 -13.13
N CYS A 42 -7.47 -18.24 -13.37
CA CYS A 42 -6.43 -18.08 -12.35
C CYS A 42 -6.29 -16.61 -11.94
N PHE A 43 -6.43 -15.68 -12.89
CA PHE A 43 -6.42 -14.25 -12.60
C PHE A 43 -7.59 -13.84 -11.71
N PHE A 44 -8.81 -14.25 -12.04
CA PHE A 44 -10.00 -13.95 -11.21
C PHE A 44 -9.92 -14.59 -9.83
N ALA A 45 -9.39 -15.81 -9.73
CA ALA A 45 -9.12 -16.46 -8.46
C ALA A 45 -8.15 -15.64 -7.58
N ILE A 46 -7.06 -15.13 -8.15
CA ILE A 46 -6.10 -14.27 -7.43
C ILE A 46 -6.76 -12.97 -6.98
N VAL A 47 -7.55 -12.32 -7.85
CA VAL A 47 -8.30 -11.10 -7.51
C VAL A 47 -9.26 -11.32 -6.34
N GLN A 48 -10.02 -12.42 -6.36
CA GLN A 48 -10.96 -12.75 -5.27
C GLN A 48 -10.21 -13.04 -3.97
N ALA A 49 -9.12 -13.80 -4.02
CA ALA A 49 -8.27 -14.05 -2.85
C ALA A 49 -7.66 -12.75 -2.30
N LEU A 50 -7.27 -11.83 -3.19
CA LEU A 50 -6.76 -10.52 -2.82
C LEU A 50 -7.81 -9.67 -2.11
N ALA A 51 -9.05 -9.65 -2.60
CA ALA A 51 -10.16 -8.96 -1.93
C ALA A 51 -10.42 -9.51 -0.53
N ILE A 52 -10.45 -10.84 -0.36
CA ILE A 52 -10.61 -11.48 0.96
C ILE A 52 -9.46 -11.10 1.89
N ALA A 53 -8.22 -11.17 1.42
CA ALA A 53 -7.05 -10.83 2.23
C ALA A 53 -7.05 -9.34 2.65
N LEU A 54 -7.46 -8.43 1.76
CA LEU A 54 -7.56 -6.99 2.04
C LEU A 54 -8.70 -6.68 3.01
N TYR A 55 -9.84 -7.35 2.88
CA TYR A 55 -10.94 -7.26 3.84
C TYR A 55 -10.48 -7.67 5.24
N GLU A 56 -9.83 -8.83 5.36
CA GLU A 56 -9.31 -9.31 6.65
C GLU A 56 -8.16 -8.44 7.19
N CYS A 57 -7.37 -7.80 6.33
CA CYS A 57 -6.42 -6.78 6.77
C CYS A 57 -7.14 -5.58 7.39
N ASN A 58 -8.25 -5.15 6.78
CA ASN A 58 -9.04 -4.02 7.27
C ASN A 58 -9.66 -4.30 8.63
N GLU A 59 -10.31 -5.47 8.78
CA GLU A 59 -10.95 -5.85 10.04
C GLU A 59 -9.94 -6.01 11.19
N ALA A 60 -8.72 -6.43 10.88
CA ALA A 60 -7.67 -6.66 11.87
C ALA A 60 -6.69 -5.49 12.07
N ASP A 61 -6.94 -4.32 11.46
CA ASP A 61 -6.01 -3.18 11.41
C ASP A 61 -4.57 -3.57 10.93
N ASP A 62 -4.44 -4.57 10.06
CA ASP A 62 -3.16 -5.08 9.53
C ASP A 62 -2.68 -4.26 8.31
N TRP A 63 -2.31 -3.01 8.59
CA TRP A 63 -1.92 -2.04 7.57
C TRP A 63 -0.63 -2.40 6.85
N LYS A 64 0.28 -3.11 7.52
CA LYS A 64 1.56 -3.52 6.95
C LYS A 64 1.36 -4.54 5.83
N THR A 65 0.52 -5.55 6.06
CA THR A 65 0.23 -6.57 5.04
C THR A 65 -0.59 -5.95 3.91
N ALA A 66 -1.60 -5.12 4.23
CA ALA A 66 -2.36 -4.38 3.23
C ALA A 66 -1.50 -3.49 2.34
N SER A 67 -0.52 -2.77 2.92
CA SER A 67 0.39 -1.91 2.15
C SER A 67 1.29 -2.72 1.21
N THR A 68 1.71 -3.91 1.63
CA THR A 68 2.45 -4.85 0.78
C THR A 68 1.60 -5.27 -0.42
N LEU A 69 0.36 -5.70 -0.16
CA LEU A 69 -0.59 -6.09 -1.20
C LEU A 69 -0.94 -4.95 -2.16
N MET A 70 -1.13 -3.73 -1.64
CA MET A 70 -1.34 -2.51 -2.43
C MET A 70 -0.16 -2.26 -3.38
N ASN A 71 1.07 -2.32 -2.87
CA ASN A 71 2.27 -2.07 -3.68
C ASN A 71 2.44 -3.12 -4.78
N ILE A 72 2.08 -4.37 -4.50
CA ILE A 72 2.08 -5.45 -5.50
C ILE A 72 1.07 -5.13 -6.61
N ALA A 73 -0.15 -4.72 -6.24
CA ALA A 73 -1.19 -4.38 -7.20
C ALA A 73 -0.85 -3.13 -8.02
N ALA A 74 -0.34 -2.07 -7.36
CA ALA A 74 -0.01 -0.78 -7.98
C ALA A 74 1.19 -0.85 -8.94
N ARG A 75 2.13 -1.78 -8.73
CA ARG A 75 3.29 -1.99 -9.60
C ARG A 75 3.07 -3.03 -10.70
N SER A 76 1.90 -3.65 -10.75
CA SER A 76 1.52 -4.53 -11.86
C SER A 76 1.44 -3.71 -13.14
N THR A 77 2.20 -4.09 -14.17
CA THR A 77 2.14 -3.46 -15.50
C THR A 77 0.77 -3.64 -16.18
N ASN A 78 -0.03 -4.58 -15.67
CA ASN A 78 -1.41 -4.79 -16.10
C ASN A 78 -2.32 -3.92 -15.25
N SER A 79 -2.75 -2.79 -15.80
CA SER A 79 -3.76 -1.87 -15.27
C SER A 79 -5.03 -2.56 -14.75
N ILE A 80 -5.32 -3.76 -15.24
CA ILE A 80 -6.41 -4.63 -14.81
C ILE A 80 -6.31 -5.00 -13.33
N SER A 81 -5.13 -5.27 -12.78
CA SER A 81 -4.96 -5.61 -11.35
C SER A 81 -5.41 -4.46 -10.45
N ILE A 82 -5.08 -3.22 -10.82
CA ILE A 82 -5.49 -2.00 -10.10
C ILE A 82 -7.00 -1.81 -10.20
N ILE A 83 -7.61 -2.03 -11.37
CA ILE A 83 -9.06 -1.91 -11.58
C ILE A 83 -9.85 -2.81 -10.61
N PHE A 84 -9.35 -4.01 -10.32
CA PHE A 84 -10.08 -4.93 -9.43
C PHE A 84 -9.85 -4.71 -7.94
N VAL A 85 -8.75 -4.03 -7.57
CA VAL A 85 -8.50 -3.72 -6.17
C VAL A 85 -8.89 -2.29 -5.81
N LYS A 86 -9.07 -1.37 -6.75
CA LYS A 86 -9.23 0.04 -6.43
C LYS A 86 -10.49 0.36 -5.61
N ASP A 87 -11.52 -0.48 -5.70
CA ASP A 87 -12.79 -0.30 -5.00
C ASP A 87 -12.79 -0.95 -3.60
N GLN A 88 -11.65 -1.48 -3.14
CA GLN A 88 -11.59 -2.11 -1.81
C GLN A 88 -11.75 -1.06 -0.69
N PRO A 89 -12.64 -1.27 0.30
CA PRO A 89 -12.97 -0.27 1.32
C PRO A 89 -11.78 0.23 2.14
N ILE A 90 -10.75 -0.60 2.31
CA ILE A 90 -9.53 -0.27 3.05
C ILE A 90 -8.82 0.98 2.50
N TRP A 91 -8.95 1.27 1.21
CA TRP A 91 -8.35 2.49 0.62
C TRP A 91 -9.07 3.76 1.03
N GLN A 92 -10.33 3.69 1.47
CA GLN A 92 -11.07 4.83 2.03
C GLN A 92 -10.73 5.07 3.51
N SER A 93 -9.84 4.27 4.11
CA SER A 93 -9.40 4.41 5.49
C SER A 93 -8.21 5.35 5.60
N LEU A 94 -8.40 6.53 6.21
CA LEU A 94 -7.29 7.43 6.53
C LEU A 94 -6.31 6.78 7.53
N ARG A 95 -6.79 5.86 8.38
CA ARG A 95 -5.94 5.10 9.31
C ARG A 95 -4.94 4.23 8.55
N PHE A 96 -5.37 3.58 7.46
CA PHE A 96 -4.48 2.81 6.59
C PHE A 96 -3.37 3.68 6.00
N TRP A 97 -3.71 4.80 5.36
CA TRP A 97 -2.72 5.67 4.70
C TRP A 97 -1.71 6.26 5.67
N ASN A 98 -2.16 6.69 6.85
CA ASN A 98 -1.28 7.19 7.90
C ASN A 98 -0.30 6.11 8.37
N ALA A 99 -0.81 4.90 8.67
CA ALA A 99 0.03 3.80 9.15
C ALA A 99 1.02 3.32 8.08
N ALA A 100 0.58 3.22 6.82
CA ALA A 100 1.43 2.83 5.71
C ALA A 100 2.55 3.85 5.46
N PHE A 101 2.26 5.15 5.57
CA PHE A 101 3.25 6.22 5.42
C PHE A 101 4.28 6.23 6.55
N ILE A 102 3.83 6.12 7.80
CA ILE A 102 4.75 6.05 8.96
C ILE A 102 5.67 4.82 8.82
N ASN A 103 5.13 3.69 8.38
CA ASN A 103 5.91 2.48 8.16
C ASN A 103 6.94 2.64 7.01
N SER A 104 6.61 3.36 5.92
CA SER A 104 7.59 3.61 4.85
C SER A 104 8.76 4.47 5.32
N ILE A 105 8.51 5.50 6.14
CA ILE A 105 9.57 6.31 6.75
C ILE A 105 10.46 5.46 7.66
N HIS A 106 9.89 4.55 8.45
CA HIS A 106 10.68 3.69 9.35
C HIS A 106 11.56 2.70 8.59
N ILE A 107 11.08 2.14 7.49
CA ILE A 107 11.88 1.25 6.62
C ILE A 107 13.07 2.01 6.03
N ASP A 108 12.85 3.22 5.52
CA ASP A 108 13.91 4.05 4.95
C ASP A 108 14.97 4.43 6.01
N LYS A 109 14.56 4.68 7.26
CA LYS A 109 15.48 4.92 8.39
C LYS A 109 16.29 3.69 8.78
N GLN A 110 15.65 2.53 8.93
CA GLN A 110 16.33 1.27 9.30
C GLN A 110 17.32 0.80 8.23
N SER A 111 17.03 1.01 6.96
CA SER A 111 17.98 0.75 5.85
C SER A 111 19.25 1.60 5.96
N ARG A 112 19.12 2.81 6.54
CA ARG A 112 20.21 3.80 6.67
C ARG A 112 21.02 3.60 7.94
N ASP A 113 20.45 3.12 9.05
CA ASP A 113 21.24 2.74 10.24
C ASP A 113 22.30 1.65 9.93
N GLY A 114 22.10 0.85 8.88
CA GLY A 114 23.11 -0.08 8.36
C GLY A 114 24.24 0.57 7.52
N TYR A 115 24.07 1.81 7.08
CA TYR A 115 24.97 2.55 6.18
C TYR A 115 25.48 3.91 6.73
N GLU A 116 24.90 4.43 7.82
CA GLU A 116 25.16 5.79 8.37
C GLU A 116 26.31 5.87 9.38
N VAL A 117 27.46 5.25 9.10
CA VAL A 117 28.73 5.69 9.73
C VAL A 117 29.33 6.88 8.97
N VAL A 118 28.81 7.27 7.80
CA VAL A 118 29.44 8.26 6.93
C VAL A 118 28.41 9.22 6.30
N ARG A 119 28.00 10.29 7.00
CA ARG A 119 27.73 11.63 6.41
C ARG A 119 27.18 12.65 7.42
N ARG A 120 27.67 13.88 7.34
CA ARG A 120 27.47 14.98 8.31
C ARG A 120 26.26 15.90 8.00
N ASP A 121 25.48 15.60 6.95
CA ASP A 121 24.34 16.43 6.45
C ASP A 121 22.97 15.72 6.58
N GLY A 122 22.76 14.94 7.65
CA GLY A 122 21.60 14.05 7.79
C GLY A 122 20.22 14.74 7.79
N ALA A 123 20.12 15.98 8.29
CA ALA A 123 18.83 16.66 8.48
C ALA A 123 18.15 17.07 7.16
N GLN A 124 18.89 17.68 6.22
CA GLN A 124 18.33 18.12 4.93
C GLN A 124 17.98 16.93 4.04
N HIS A 125 18.83 15.89 4.02
CA HIS A 125 18.58 14.68 3.24
C HIS A 125 17.34 13.91 3.73
N THR A 126 17.12 13.84 5.04
CA THR A 126 15.94 13.19 5.63
C THR A 126 14.65 13.94 5.27
N GLY A 127 14.68 15.28 5.25
CA GLY A 127 13.55 16.11 4.83
C GLY A 127 13.15 15.87 3.36
N HIS A 128 14.12 15.86 2.44
CA HIS A 128 13.85 15.61 1.02
C HIS A 128 13.30 14.21 0.74
N MET A 129 13.82 13.18 1.43
CA MET A 129 13.33 11.80 1.29
C MET A 129 11.90 11.65 1.80
N THR A 130 11.59 12.25 2.95
CA THR A 130 10.24 12.24 3.54
C THR A 130 9.24 12.94 2.61
N MET A 131 9.65 14.03 1.96
CA MET A 131 8.84 14.71 0.96
C MET A 131 8.61 13.85 -0.30
N GLY A 132 9.62 13.10 -0.72
CA GLY A 132 9.50 12.12 -1.80
C GLY A 132 8.47 11.03 -1.49
N GLN A 133 8.52 10.45 -0.28
CA GLN A 133 7.53 9.48 0.19
C GLN A 133 6.11 10.07 0.21
N LEU A 134 5.96 11.31 0.68
CA LEU A 134 4.67 11.98 0.72
C LEU A 134 4.07 12.14 -0.69
N ASN A 135 4.89 12.54 -1.66
CA ASN A 135 4.48 12.63 -3.06
C ASN A 135 4.08 11.28 -3.66
N THR A 136 4.81 10.20 -3.34
CA THR A 136 4.43 8.84 -3.76
C THR A 136 3.06 8.45 -3.20
N PHE A 137 2.80 8.74 -1.93
CA PHE A 137 1.51 8.45 -1.30
C PHE A 137 0.37 9.26 -1.92
N ILE A 138 0.56 10.55 -2.18
CA ILE A 138 -0.43 11.39 -2.89
C ILE A 138 -0.73 10.81 -4.28
N SER A 139 0.31 10.41 -5.03
CA SER A 139 0.15 9.80 -6.35
C SER A 139 -0.66 8.51 -6.27
N ASN A 140 -0.34 7.63 -5.31
CA ASN A 140 -1.09 6.39 -5.10
C ASN A 140 -2.55 6.69 -4.77
N MET A 141 -2.82 7.57 -3.80
CA MET A 141 -4.19 7.96 -3.43
C MET A 141 -5.00 8.47 -4.62
N LYS A 142 -4.37 9.21 -5.55
CA LYS A 142 -5.02 9.63 -6.81
C LYS A 142 -5.30 8.45 -7.74
N SER A 143 -4.37 7.51 -7.89
CA SER A 143 -4.58 6.29 -8.70
C SER A 143 -5.67 5.38 -8.14
N PHE A 144 -5.97 5.49 -6.85
CA PHE A 144 -7.09 4.82 -6.17
C PHE A 144 -8.38 5.64 -6.16
N ASP A 145 -8.46 6.72 -6.96
CA ASP A 145 -9.64 7.58 -7.09
C ASP A 145 -10.13 8.19 -5.76
N LEU A 146 -9.23 8.42 -4.79
CA LEU A 146 -9.61 8.98 -3.50
C LEU A 146 -10.00 10.45 -3.59
N SER A 147 -10.95 10.87 -2.74
CA SER A 147 -11.46 12.24 -2.75
C SER A 147 -10.38 13.26 -2.42
N ARG A 148 -10.53 14.47 -2.98
CA ARG A 148 -9.61 15.59 -2.69
C ARG A 148 -9.63 15.95 -1.20
N GLU A 149 -10.78 15.81 -0.54
CA GLU A 149 -10.93 16.01 0.90
C GLU A 149 -10.05 15.04 1.69
N MET A 150 -10.09 13.76 1.33
CA MET A 150 -9.28 12.73 2.00
C MET A 150 -7.78 12.95 1.79
N ILE A 151 -7.38 13.30 0.55
CA ILE A 151 -5.98 13.62 0.24
C ILE A 151 -5.52 14.87 1.00
N ARG A 152 -6.33 15.94 1.04
CA ARG A 152 -6.04 17.15 1.83
C ARG A 152 -5.82 16.82 3.30
N GLU A 153 -6.72 16.04 3.89
CA GLU A 153 -6.62 15.68 5.30
C GLU A 153 -5.40 14.79 5.59
N PHE A 154 -5.06 13.87 4.69
CA PHE A 154 -3.83 13.10 4.79
C PHE A 154 -2.58 13.99 4.78
N VAL A 155 -2.45 14.89 3.79
CA VAL A 155 -1.29 15.79 3.68
C VAL A 155 -1.16 16.68 4.91
N ARG A 156 -2.26 17.28 5.37
CA ARG A 156 -2.28 18.11 6.59
C ARG A 156 -1.70 17.36 7.78
N LYS A 157 -2.17 16.13 8.04
CA LYS A 157 -1.68 15.31 9.16
C LYS A 157 -0.20 14.95 9.02
N GLN A 158 0.29 14.66 7.81
CA GLN A 158 1.71 14.34 7.63
C GLN A 158 2.61 15.57 7.77
N CYS A 159 2.19 16.73 7.26
CA CYS A 159 2.91 17.98 7.47
C CYS A 159 3.01 18.34 8.96
N GLU A 160 1.92 18.18 9.72
CA GLU A 160 1.90 18.35 11.17
C GLU A 160 2.82 17.36 11.89
N PHE A 161 2.74 16.07 11.53
CA PHE A 161 3.57 15.01 12.12
C PHE A 161 5.08 15.19 11.86
N LEU A 162 5.44 15.77 10.71
CA LEU A 162 6.82 15.94 10.26
C LEU A 162 7.37 17.34 10.45
N HIS A 163 6.57 18.26 10.99
CA HIS A 163 6.89 19.69 11.11
C HIS A 163 7.32 20.34 9.78
N LEU A 164 6.66 19.95 8.68
CA LEU A 164 6.94 20.51 7.35
C LEU A 164 6.19 21.83 7.14
N PRO A 165 6.75 22.79 6.36
CA PRO A 165 6.04 24.00 5.98
C PRO A 165 4.73 23.65 5.28
N SER A 166 3.62 24.12 5.82
CA SER A 166 2.26 23.68 5.51
C SER A 166 1.68 24.33 4.25
N ASP A 167 2.41 24.33 3.13
CA ASP A 167 1.91 24.86 1.86
C ASP A 167 1.12 23.78 1.09
N THR A 168 0.12 23.26 1.79
CA THR A 168 -0.71 22.09 1.46
C THR A 168 -1.38 22.23 0.08
N GLU A 169 -1.78 23.45 -0.29
CA GLU A 169 -2.42 23.72 -1.59
C GLU A 169 -1.45 23.62 -2.76
N ASN A 170 -0.22 24.13 -2.61
CA ASN A 170 0.81 24.03 -3.65
C ASN A 170 1.22 22.57 -3.90
N LEU A 171 1.30 21.75 -2.84
CA LEU A 171 1.60 20.32 -2.95
C LEU A 171 0.52 19.53 -3.68
N ILE A 172 -0.75 19.92 -3.52
CA ILE A 172 -1.88 19.25 -4.18
C ILE A 172 -2.03 19.72 -5.63
N GLN A 173 -1.75 21.00 -5.91
CA GLN A 173 -1.84 21.61 -7.26
C GLN A 173 -0.71 21.20 -8.21
N ASN A 174 0.51 20.94 -7.71
CA ASN A 174 1.68 20.62 -8.54
C ASN A 174 1.65 19.24 -9.23
N PHE A 175 0.59 18.44 -9.02
CA PHE A 175 0.42 17.14 -9.65
C PHE A 175 -0.94 17.10 -10.37
N ARG A 176 -1.02 17.82 -11.50
CA ARG A 176 -2.09 17.67 -12.50
C ARG A 176 -1.81 16.50 -13.41
#